data_AF-A0A7V5QZY1-F1
#
_entry.id   AF-A0A7V5QZY1-F1
#
_cell.length_a   1.000
_cell.length_b   1.000
_cell.length_c   1.000
_cell.angle_alpha   90.00
_cell.angle_beta   90.00
_cell.angle_gamma   90.00
#
_symmetry.space_group_name_H-M   'P 1'
#
loop_
_entity.id
_entity.type
_entity.pdbx_description
1 polymer ?
#
loop_
_entity_poly.entity_id
_entity_poly.type
_entity_poly.pdbx_seq_one_letter_code
_entity_poly.pdbx_strand_id
1 'polypeptide(L)'
;MKNKVRKIIAVTSLLASGLAMAQPTGVGNCQQVAGGSWFGHPCPQPRPGPSTEDMSTPGITVVTTPEGQHAAVSPFDNPPGTNFLMTHNGNLYDSNGVEMPNTQPSALGSDQYMLHDGPVLTRAINKTSPAEDLDRIIDKLEIDAANGKLKRNLLNRAIRILEGRPIGNRAYSGFPVLHYTGPNKIAVVEPICDTADGSCGEGDTVIGGNADVDMIYFDQHIESTAAFIDPSAVQEVPWTITYHIRILTGGIEDFSPMTMHFDQKPDGTRGPFGVSMDQSYFPMLSEGTEYTIKIKQSKGKYYNLTYTWGWRIHPPRVQVSENALKMGMSGEPGVGPKTLPDWERSAFGDNPTQNFFTRFYAIQQIGDIAPSKRMWNDLRYLRIISYIYGFILNKSSNKALQEPQKILADLEAAYAKKDFSTLEKYEASLGFNDYLAKMQENKAMRKEYESALDGAFQAKNHVIVNLITNIIA
;
A
#
# COMPACT_ATOMS: atom_id res chain seq x y z
N MET A 1 27.35 8.67 -86.18
CA MET A 1 28.11 7.58 -85.51
C MET A 1 27.61 7.47 -84.09
N LYS A 2 27.13 6.27 -83.70
CA LYS A 2 26.34 5.99 -82.51
C LYS A 2 27.24 5.77 -81.29
N ASN A 3 27.05 6.55 -80.22
CA ASN A 3 27.72 6.32 -78.94
C ASN A 3 27.05 5.15 -78.19
N LYS A 4 27.81 4.08 -78.00
CA LYS A 4 27.44 2.92 -77.17
C LYS A 4 27.80 3.22 -75.71
N VAL A 5 26.78 3.35 -74.86
CA VAL A 5 26.91 3.28 -73.40
C VAL A 5 27.00 1.79 -73.01
N ARG A 6 28.13 1.36 -72.44
CA ARG A 6 28.29 0.05 -71.81
C ARG A 6 27.81 0.15 -70.35
N LYS A 7 26.78 -0.63 -69.99
CA LYS A 7 26.41 -0.89 -68.60
C LYS A 7 27.48 -1.77 -67.96
N ILE A 8 28.13 -1.28 -66.91
CA ILE A 8 28.92 -2.09 -65.97
C ILE A 8 27.97 -2.45 -64.83
N ILE A 9 27.67 -3.74 -64.68
CA ILE A 9 27.00 -4.30 -63.50
C ILE A 9 28.12 -4.55 -62.48
N ALA A 10 28.20 -3.71 -61.46
CA ALA A 10 29.00 -3.99 -60.27
C ALA A 10 28.16 -4.83 -59.31
N VAL A 11 28.46 -6.13 -59.23
CA VAL A 11 28.00 -6.98 -58.13
C VAL A 11 28.90 -6.68 -56.95
N THR A 12 28.47 -5.78 -56.08
CA THR A 12 29.13 -5.55 -54.79
C THR A 12 28.58 -6.59 -53.82
N SER A 13 29.36 -7.64 -53.57
CA SER A 13 29.16 -8.54 -52.45
C SER A 13 29.32 -7.74 -51.15
N LEU A 14 28.21 -7.37 -50.51
CA LEU A 14 28.20 -6.99 -49.10
C LEU A 14 28.52 -8.25 -48.30
N LEU A 15 29.79 -8.41 -47.95
CA LEU A 15 30.17 -9.26 -46.83
C LEU A 15 29.54 -8.65 -45.59
N ALA A 16 28.52 -9.32 -45.05
CA ALA A 16 28.06 -9.11 -43.69
C ALA A 16 29.20 -9.51 -42.76
N SER A 17 30.12 -8.58 -42.52
CA SER A 17 30.97 -8.60 -41.35
C SER A 17 30.04 -8.51 -40.15
N GLY A 18 29.69 -9.66 -39.59
CA GLY A 18 29.07 -9.75 -38.28
C GLY A 18 29.95 -8.95 -37.34
N LEU A 19 29.41 -7.84 -36.84
CA LEU A 19 29.89 -7.22 -35.62
C LEU A 19 29.75 -8.29 -34.55
N ALA A 20 30.79 -9.09 -34.36
CA ALA A 20 31.00 -9.82 -33.14
C ALA A 20 31.07 -8.73 -32.07
N MET A 21 29.95 -8.50 -31.37
CA MET A 21 29.96 -7.71 -30.15
C MET A 21 31.03 -8.35 -29.29
N ALA A 22 32.09 -7.59 -29.02
CA ALA A 22 33.14 -8.03 -28.11
C ALA A 22 32.44 -8.52 -26.85
N GLN A 23 32.64 -9.79 -26.48
CA GLN A 23 32.15 -10.27 -25.20
C GLN A 23 32.66 -9.30 -24.14
N PRO A 24 31.77 -8.69 -23.32
CA PRO A 24 32.23 -7.87 -22.21
C PRO A 24 33.10 -8.77 -21.33
N THR A 25 34.41 -8.59 -21.46
CA THR A 25 35.39 -9.25 -20.62
C THR A 25 35.22 -8.63 -19.24
N GLY A 26 34.52 -9.32 -18.33
CA GLY A 26 34.37 -8.85 -16.95
C GLY A 26 32.99 -8.97 -16.29
N VAL A 27 31.95 -9.53 -16.94
CA VAL A 27 30.61 -9.68 -16.32
C VAL A 27 30.54 -10.90 -15.38
N GLY A 28 31.43 -10.96 -14.37
CA GLY A 28 31.44 -12.05 -13.38
C GLY A 28 31.45 -13.46 -13.99
N ASN A 29 30.62 -14.37 -13.45
CA ASN A 29 30.46 -15.73 -13.96
C ASN A 29 29.33 -15.84 -15.00
N CYS A 30 28.90 -14.72 -15.61
CA CYS A 30 27.87 -14.77 -16.65
C CYS A 30 28.37 -15.50 -17.89
N GLN A 31 27.57 -16.44 -18.36
CA GLN A 31 27.79 -17.20 -19.58
C GLN A 31 26.74 -16.82 -20.60
N GLN A 32 27.18 -16.50 -21.81
CA GLN A 32 26.29 -16.28 -22.92
C GLN A 32 25.82 -17.62 -23.48
N VAL A 33 24.51 -17.84 -23.57
CA VAL A 33 23.93 -19.06 -24.15
C VAL A 33 23.54 -18.84 -25.61
N ALA A 34 23.27 -19.94 -26.32
CA ALA A 34 22.74 -19.90 -27.68
C ALA A 34 21.45 -19.05 -27.71
N GLY A 35 21.42 -18.01 -28.55
CA GLY A 35 20.37 -16.99 -28.56
C GLY A 35 20.82 -15.60 -28.07
N GLY A 36 22.04 -15.49 -27.54
CA GLY A 36 22.67 -14.21 -27.22
C GLY A 36 22.41 -13.70 -25.80
N SER A 37 21.56 -14.37 -25.02
CA SER A 37 21.26 -14.02 -23.63
C SER A 37 22.37 -14.43 -22.67
N TRP A 38 22.49 -13.69 -21.56
CA TRP A 38 23.45 -13.92 -20.49
C TRP A 38 22.79 -14.57 -19.26
N PHE A 39 23.40 -15.63 -18.73
CA PHE A 39 22.94 -16.34 -17.53
C PHE A 39 24.08 -16.65 -16.58
N GLY A 40 23.76 -16.82 -15.29
CA GLY A 40 24.76 -17.12 -14.26
C GLY A 40 25.18 -15.87 -13.51
N HIS A 41 25.34 -15.98 -12.18
CA HIS A 41 25.46 -14.83 -11.30
C HIS A 41 26.71 -13.97 -11.66
N PRO A 42 26.60 -12.64 -11.82
CA PRO A 42 25.51 -11.74 -11.41
C PRO A 42 24.35 -11.51 -12.41
N CYS A 43 24.31 -12.23 -13.54
CA CYS A 43 23.18 -12.21 -14.48
C CYS A 43 22.03 -13.10 -13.97
N PRO A 44 20.84 -13.06 -14.62
CA PRO A 44 19.70 -13.88 -14.21
C PRO A 44 20.07 -15.36 -14.18
N GLN A 45 19.48 -16.10 -13.24
CA GLN A 45 19.60 -17.55 -13.28
C GLN A 45 18.67 -18.11 -14.36
N PRO A 46 19.00 -19.26 -14.97
CA PRO A 46 18.05 -19.99 -15.79
C PRO A 46 16.74 -20.19 -15.02
N ARG A 47 15.64 -20.47 -15.71
CA ARG A 47 14.36 -20.78 -15.07
C ARG A 47 14.11 -22.28 -15.08
N PRO A 48 13.56 -22.85 -13.99
CA PRO A 48 12.91 -24.15 -14.09
C PRO A 48 11.83 -24.10 -15.17
N GLY A 49 11.52 -25.25 -15.78
CA GLY A 49 10.39 -25.35 -16.71
C GLY A 49 9.05 -24.98 -16.03
N PRO A 50 7.94 -24.91 -16.80
CA PRO A 50 6.62 -24.82 -16.21
C PRO A 50 6.30 -26.11 -15.41
N SER A 51 5.50 -25.98 -14.35
CA SER A 51 4.91 -27.14 -13.70
C SER A 51 3.82 -27.75 -14.58
N THR A 52 3.55 -29.04 -14.44
CA THR A 52 2.46 -29.74 -15.11
C THR A 52 1.41 -30.19 -14.11
N GLU A 53 0.14 -30.04 -14.46
CA GLU A 53 -0.98 -30.47 -13.63
C GLU A 53 -1.61 -31.73 -14.23
N ASP A 54 -1.87 -32.73 -13.37
CA ASP A 54 -2.64 -33.93 -13.69
C ASP A 54 -3.89 -33.97 -12.80
N MET A 55 -5.05 -33.99 -13.45
CA MET A 55 -6.38 -34.07 -12.83
C MET A 55 -7.10 -35.38 -13.18
N SER A 56 -6.35 -36.41 -13.61
CA SER A 56 -6.90 -37.72 -14.00
C SER A 56 -7.63 -38.44 -12.86
N THR A 57 -7.34 -38.10 -11.60
CA THR A 57 -8.00 -38.65 -10.42
C THR A 57 -9.05 -37.67 -9.88
N PRO A 58 -10.35 -38.03 -9.83
CA PRO A 58 -11.39 -37.14 -9.32
C PRO A 58 -11.10 -36.66 -7.89
N GLY A 59 -11.15 -35.34 -7.70
CA GLY A 59 -10.92 -34.70 -6.40
C GLY A 59 -9.44 -34.55 -6.01
N ILE A 60 -8.49 -34.92 -6.88
CA ILE A 60 -7.06 -34.74 -6.65
C ILE A 60 -6.43 -34.01 -7.84
N THR A 61 -5.71 -32.93 -7.56
CA THR A 61 -4.83 -32.27 -8.51
C THR A 61 -3.39 -32.61 -8.13
N VAL A 62 -2.69 -33.33 -9.01
CA VAL A 62 -1.26 -33.61 -8.86
C VAL A 62 -0.48 -32.56 -9.63
N VAL A 63 0.39 -31.82 -8.94
CA VAL A 63 1.27 -30.82 -9.56
C VAL A 63 2.69 -31.38 -9.59
N THR A 64 3.21 -31.63 -10.79
CA THR A 64 4.61 -32.04 -10.99
C THR A 64 5.42 -30.79 -11.30
N THR A 65 6.36 -30.46 -10.42
CA THR A 65 7.32 -29.37 -10.64
C THR A 65 8.55 -29.90 -11.40
N PRO A 66 9.24 -29.05 -12.19
CA PRO A 66 10.47 -29.46 -12.84
C PRO A 66 11.59 -29.69 -11.81
N GLU A 67 12.54 -30.54 -12.17
CA GLU A 67 13.76 -30.72 -11.37
C GLU A 67 14.51 -29.39 -11.21
N GLY A 68 15.10 -29.19 -10.02
CA GLY A 68 15.91 -28.03 -9.73
C GLY A 68 17.16 -27.97 -10.61
N GLN A 69 17.70 -26.77 -10.84
CA GLN A 69 18.91 -26.57 -11.67
C GLN A 69 20.19 -27.05 -11.00
N HIS A 70 20.15 -27.27 -9.69
CA HIS A 70 21.30 -27.67 -8.88
C HIS A 70 21.03 -29.03 -8.28
N ALA A 71 22.06 -29.88 -8.25
CA ALA A 71 21.98 -31.20 -7.64
C ALA A 71 21.55 -31.08 -6.16
N ALA A 72 20.68 -31.97 -5.68
CA ALA A 72 20.27 -31.97 -4.28
C ALA A 72 21.46 -32.26 -3.36
N VAL A 73 21.77 -31.32 -2.46
CA VAL A 73 22.83 -31.46 -1.46
C VAL A 73 22.31 -30.96 -0.12
N SER A 74 22.56 -31.71 0.94
CA SER A 74 22.27 -31.29 2.32
C SER A 74 23.14 -30.08 2.67
N PRO A 75 22.55 -28.89 2.93
CA PRO A 75 23.32 -27.70 3.28
C PRO A 75 23.92 -27.78 4.68
N PHE A 76 23.45 -28.71 5.53
CA PHE A 76 23.99 -28.95 6.86
C PHE A 76 25.25 -29.83 6.80
N ASP A 77 25.26 -30.84 5.95
CA ASP A 77 26.41 -31.75 5.80
C ASP A 77 27.48 -31.16 4.88
N ASN A 78 27.07 -30.37 3.87
CA ASN A 78 27.95 -29.76 2.88
C ASN A 78 27.59 -28.28 2.69
N PRO A 79 27.84 -27.41 3.69
CA PRO A 79 27.58 -25.98 3.55
C PRO A 79 28.44 -25.37 2.42
N PRO A 80 27.91 -24.40 1.64
CA PRO A 80 26.62 -23.72 1.80
C PRO A 80 25.43 -24.40 1.08
N GLY A 81 25.60 -25.62 0.57
CA GLY A 81 24.68 -26.25 -0.39
C GLY A 81 25.00 -25.86 -1.84
N THR A 82 24.25 -26.40 -2.79
CA THR A 82 24.48 -26.24 -4.24
C THR A 82 23.66 -25.11 -4.87
N ASN A 83 22.65 -24.60 -4.18
CA ASN A 83 21.75 -23.53 -4.62
C ASN A 83 22.12 -22.16 -4.02
N PHE A 84 23.32 -22.02 -3.43
CA PHE A 84 23.80 -20.77 -2.86
C PHE A 84 24.44 -19.90 -3.93
N LEU A 85 23.99 -18.64 -4.06
CA LEU A 85 24.65 -17.64 -4.89
C LEU A 85 25.73 -16.94 -4.07
N MET A 86 26.98 -17.00 -4.55
CA MET A 86 28.09 -16.34 -3.87
C MET A 86 27.93 -14.82 -3.90
N THR A 87 28.37 -14.13 -2.84
CA THR A 87 28.34 -12.67 -2.79
C THR A 87 29.08 -12.06 -3.97
N HIS A 88 28.41 -11.15 -4.68
CA HIS A 88 29.01 -10.34 -5.73
C HIS A 88 29.15 -8.89 -5.25
N ASN A 89 30.35 -8.33 -5.41
CA ASN A 89 30.66 -6.97 -4.98
C ASN A 89 30.50 -5.99 -6.16
N GLY A 90 29.29 -5.90 -6.68
CA GLY A 90 28.95 -5.08 -7.85
C GLY A 90 27.45 -5.10 -8.13
N ASN A 91 27.04 -4.36 -9.15
CA ASN A 91 25.67 -4.41 -9.65
C ASN A 91 25.39 -5.73 -10.38
N LEU A 92 24.11 -6.06 -10.45
CA LEU A 92 23.55 -7.14 -11.25
C LEU A 92 23.41 -6.74 -12.70
N TYR A 93 23.15 -7.72 -13.55
CA TYR A 93 22.96 -7.53 -15.00
C TYR A 93 21.68 -8.21 -15.45
N ASP A 94 21.07 -7.68 -16.51
CA ASP A 94 19.90 -8.27 -17.16
C ASP A 94 20.31 -9.36 -18.17
N SER A 95 19.35 -10.05 -18.78
CA SER A 95 19.65 -11.13 -19.75
C SER A 95 20.26 -10.61 -21.06
N ASN A 96 20.28 -9.31 -21.30
CA ASN A 96 20.99 -8.70 -22.42
C ASN A 96 22.44 -8.35 -22.07
N GLY A 97 22.86 -8.59 -20.83
CA GLY A 97 24.18 -8.22 -20.31
C GLY A 97 24.28 -6.72 -20.00
N VAL A 98 23.16 -6.03 -19.86
CA VAL A 98 23.12 -4.61 -19.48
C VAL A 98 23.12 -4.53 -17.96
N GLU A 99 24.00 -3.69 -17.42
CA GLU A 99 24.09 -3.44 -15.98
C GLU A 99 22.78 -2.84 -15.45
N MET A 100 22.30 -3.38 -14.33
CA MET A 100 21.19 -2.87 -13.54
C MET A 100 21.76 -2.03 -12.40
N PRO A 101 21.89 -0.70 -12.54
CA PRO A 101 22.51 0.15 -11.51
C PRO A 101 21.73 0.08 -10.19
N ASN A 102 22.38 0.44 -9.09
CA ASN A 102 21.78 0.47 -7.74
C ASN A 102 21.24 -0.91 -7.30
N THR A 103 22.00 -1.97 -7.60
CA THR A 103 21.69 -3.35 -7.20
C THR A 103 22.77 -3.99 -6.32
N GLN A 104 23.67 -3.17 -5.79
CA GLN A 104 24.63 -3.54 -4.76
C GLN A 104 24.21 -2.94 -3.40
N PRO A 105 23.60 -3.71 -2.48
CA PRO A 105 23.11 -3.18 -1.20
C PRO A 105 24.22 -2.86 -0.20
N SER A 106 25.31 -3.64 -0.21
CA SER A 106 26.47 -3.46 0.64
C SER A 106 27.75 -3.83 -0.10
N ALA A 107 28.89 -3.32 0.39
CA ALA A 107 30.20 -3.73 -0.09
C ALA A 107 30.83 -4.72 0.90
N LEU A 108 31.55 -5.72 0.37
CA LEU A 108 32.27 -6.68 1.21
C LEU A 108 33.24 -5.94 2.15
N GLY A 109 33.12 -6.21 3.46
CA GLY A 109 33.96 -5.58 4.48
C GLY A 109 33.59 -4.12 4.83
N SER A 110 32.44 -3.64 4.37
CA SER A 110 31.90 -2.31 4.71
C SER A 110 30.65 -2.42 5.58
N ASP A 111 30.49 -1.49 6.52
CA ASP A 111 29.27 -1.27 7.30
C ASP A 111 28.30 -0.29 6.62
N GLN A 112 28.66 0.26 5.46
CA GLN A 112 27.87 1.23 4.74
C GLN A 112 26.72 0.58 3.95
N TYR A 113 25.52 1.15 4.09
CA TYR A 113 24.39 0.90 3.19
C TYR A 113 24.61 1.65 1.86
N MET A 114 25.01 0.92 0.82
CA MET A 114 25.41 1.52 -0.47
C MET A 114 24.24 2.15 -1.23
N LEU A 115 23.02 1.68 -0.94
CA LEU A 115 21.79 2.18 -1.57
C LEU A 115 21.15 3.34 -0.79
N HIS A 116 21.67 3.73 0.37
CA HIS A 116 21.24 4.96 1.02
C HIS A 116 21.75 6.17 0.22
N ASP A 117 20.86 7.07 -0.16
CA ASP A 117 21.17 8.31 -0.86
C ASP A 117 21.27 9.47 0.13
N GLY A 118 22.36 9.49 0.90
CA GLY A 118 22.62 10.47 1.96
C GLY A 118 22.37 9.91 3.36
N PRO A 119 22.52 10.77 4.40
CA PRO A 119 22.33 10.36 5.78
C PRO A 119 20.84 10.12 6.10
N VAL A 120 20.58 9.22 7.04
CA VAL A 120 19.24 9.09 7.64
C VAL A 120 18.96 10.32 8.50
N LEU A 121 17.84 10.99 8.25
CA LEU A 121 17.40 12.14 9.03
C LEU A 121 16.35 11.71 10.05
N THR A 122 16.34 12.36 11.22
CA THR A 122 15.37 12.07 12.28
C THR A 122 14.69 13.32 12.79
N ARG A 123 13.40 13.23 13.13
CA ARG A 123 12.70 14.26 13.91
C ARG A 123 11.74 13.67 14.92
N ALA A 124 11.50 14.39 16.01
CA ALA A 124 10.53 14.01 17.02
C ALA A 124 9.09 14.15 16.50
N ILE A 125 8.23 13.21 16.88
CA ILE A 125 6.81 13.17 16.56
C ILE A 125 5.99 12.73 17.78
N ASN A 126 4.67 12.94 17.73
CA ASN A 126 3.78 12.33 18.70
C ASN A 126 3.66 10.83 18.43
N LYS A 127 4.14 10.01 19.37
CA LYS A 127 4.17 8.55 19.24
C LYS A 127 2.83 7.84 19.39
N THR A 128 1.77 8.53 19.80
CA THR A 128 0.47 7.88 20.03
C THR A 128 -0.01 7.13 18.78
N SER A 129 -0.30 5.83 18.94
CA SER A 129 -0.80 4.98 17.85
C SER A 129 -2.32 5.12 17.62
N PRO A 130 -2.85 4.68 16.46
CA PRO A 130 -4.30 4.55 16.25
C PRO A 130 -4.96 3.67 17.30
N ALA A 131 -4.31 2.55 17.67
CA ALA A 131 -4.83 1.62 18.67
C ALA A 131 -4.95 2.28 20.05
N GLU A 132 -3.91 2.96 20.53
CA GLU A 132 -3.96 3.68 21.82
C GLU A 132 -5.02 4.79 21.86
N ASP A 133 -5.25 5.49 20.75
CA ASP A 133 -6.31 6.49 20.69
C ASP A 133 -7.71 5.84 20.65
N LEU A 134 -7.90 4.74 19.91
CA LEU A 134 -9.17 4.02 19.84
C LEU A 134 -9.52 3.38 21.19
N ASP A 135 -8.57 2.70 21.81
CA ASP A 135 -8.71 2.06 23.13
C ASP A 135 -9.14 3.09 24.19
N ARG A 136 -8.40 4.19 24.33
CA ARG A 136 -8.75 5.29 25.26
C ARG A 136 -10.11 5.92 24.96
N ILE A 137 -10.51 5.98 23.69
CA ILE A 137 -11.83 6.50 23.30
C ILE A 137 -12.93 5.53 23.73
N ILE A 138 -12.75 4.23 23.49
CA ILE A 138 -13.70 3.18 23.83
C ILE A 138 -13.88 3.11 25.35
N ASP A 139 -12.80 3.03 26.11
CA ASP A 139 -12.81 3.11 27.59
C ASP A 139 -13.60 4.32 28.08
N LYS A 140 -13.39 5.48 27.44
CA LYS A 140 -14.06 6.70 27.86
C LYS A 140 -15.55 6.69 27.50
N LEU A 141 -15.91 6.11 26.35
CA LEU A 141 -17.30 5.92 25.94
C LEU A 141 -18.03 4.96 26.88
N GLU A 142 -17.38 3.89 27.34
CA GLU A 142 -17.91 2.96 28.34
C GLU A 142 -18.21 3.65 29.67
N ILE A 143 -17.22 4.38 30.20
CA ILE A 143 -17.39 5.14 31.44
C ILE A 143 -18.51 6.17 31.30
N ASP A 144 -18.55 6.91 30.18
CA ASP A 144 -19.60 7.88 29.95
C ASP A 144 -20.96 7.19 29.84
N ALA A 145 -21.06 6.06 29.13
CA ALA A 145 -22.28 5.29 28.96
C ALA A 145 -22.81 4.72 30.28
N ALA A 146 -21.93 4.18 31.14
CA ALA A 146 -22.31 3.71 32.47
C ALA A 146 -22.91 4.82 33.35
N ASN A 147 -22.47 6.06 33.13
CA ASN A 147 -23.01 7.25 33.79
C ASN A 147 -24.22 7.86 33.09
N GLY A 148 -24.76 7.17 32.09
CA GLY A 148 -25.81 7.69 31.26
C GLY A 148 -25.36 8.96 30.55
N LYS A 149 -24.26 8.91 29.80
CA LYS A 149 -23.79 9.96 28.89
C LYS A 149 -23.20 9.35 27.63
N LEU A 150 -23.19 10.10 26.52
CA LEU A 150 -22.51 9.67 25.31
C LEU A 150 -21.88 10.86 24.59
N LYS A 151 -20.55 10.91 24.57
CA LYS A 151 -19.80 12.04 24.04
C LYS A 151 -19.54 11.92 22.54
N ARG A 152 -20.20 12.79 21.77
CA ARG A 152 -20.14 12.78 20.30
C ARG A 152 -18.78 13.12 19.72
N ASN A 153 -18.02 13.98 20.39
CA ASN A 153 -16.68 14.31 19.96
C ASN A 153 -15.75 13.08 20.01
N LEU A 154 -15.96 12.16 20.96
CA LEU A 154 -15.24 10.90 21.04
C LEU A 154 -15.64 9.95 19.92
N LEU A 155 -16.95 9.74 19.70
CA LEU A 155 -17.47 8.93 18.58
C LEU A 155 -16.96 9.45 17.22
N ASN A 156 -17.05 10.76 17.01
CA ASN A 156 -16.54 11.38 15.79
C ASN A 156 -15.03 11.23 15.65
N ARG A 157 -14.28 11.29 16.75
CA ARG A 157 -12.83 11.07 16.72
C ARG A 157 -12.50 9.63 16.35
N ALA A 158 -13.15 8.63 16.95
CA ALA A 158 -12.93 7.22 16.61
C ALA A 158 -13.26 6.94 15.14
N ILE A 159 -14.41 7.42 14.64
CA ILE A 159 -14.77 7.28 13.22
C ILE A 159 -13.74 7.95 12.31
N ARG A 160 -13.21 9.13 12.69
CA ARG A 160 -12.13 9.81 11.93
C ARG A 160 -10.85 8.97 11.88
N ILE A 161 -10.49 8.28 12.96
CA ILE A 161 -9.32 7.39 12.99
C ILE A 161 -9.52 6.23 12.01
N LEU A 162 -10.67 5.54 12.10
CA LEU A 162 -10.98 4.40 11.24
C LEU A 162 -11.00 4.78 9.75
N GLU A 163 -11.58 5.94 9.43
CA GLU A 163 -11.65 6.49 8.07
C GLU A 163 -10.36 7.18 7.60
N GLY A 164 -9.31 7.29 8.43
CA GLY A 164 -8.07 7.98 8.07
C GLY A 164 -8.25 9.48 7.79
N ARG A 165 -9.26 10.12 8.39
CA ARG A 165 -9.47 11.57 8.24
C ARG A 165 -8.40 12.35 9.00
N PRO A 166 -8.11 13.62 8.62
CA PRO A 166 -7.12 14.42 9.33
C PRO A 166 -7.40 14.53 10.83
N ILE A 167 -6.38 14.33 11.67
CA ILE A 167 -6.44 14.45 13.14
C ILE A 167 -5.24 15.27 13.58
N GLY A 168 -5.48 16.37 14.29
CA GLY A 168 -4.40 17.25 14.76
C GLY A 168 -3.46 16.56 15.74
N ASN A 169 -2.17 16.86 15.64
CA ASN A 169 -1.12 16.35 16.54
C ASN A 169 -1.08 14.81 16.63
N ARG A 170 -1.26 14.12 15.50
CA ARG A 170 -1.11 12.67 15.36
C ARG A 170 -0.32 12.33 14.11
N ALA A 171 0.74 11.56 14.30
CA ALA A 171 1.62 11.10 13.23
C ALA A 171 0.93 10.12 12.25
N TYR A 172 -0.11 9.41 12.71
CA TYR A 172 -0.94 8.55 11.87
C TYR A 172 -2.08 9.28 11.12
N SER A 173 -2.20 10.60 11.27
CA SER A 173 -3.25 11.37 10.61
C SER A 173 -3.18 11.16 9.09
N GLY A 174 -4.29 10.72 8.47
CA GLY A 174 -4.32 10.39 7.04
C GLY A 174 -4.24 8.90 6.73
N PHE A 175 -3.90 8.04 7.71
CA PHE A 175 -3.81 6.59 7.53
C PHE A 175 -5.12 5.91 7.96
N PRO A 176 -5.93 5.38 7.02
CA PRO A 176 -7.18 4.71 7.35
C PRO A 176 -6.92 3.27 7.84
N VAL A 177 -7.53 2.93 8.99
CA VAL A 177 -7.55 1.54 9.51
C VAL A 177 -8.48 0.64 8.69
N LEU A 178 -9.43 1.23 7.95
CA LEU A 178 -10.40 0.51 7.12
C LEU A 178 -9.85 0.06 5.74
N HIS A 179 -8.60 0.39 5.38
CA HIS A 179 -7.93 -0.06 4.14
C HIS A 179 -8.69 0.11 2.80
N TYR A 180 -9.74 0.94 2.75
CA TYR A 180 -10.58 1.16 1.57
C TYR A 180 -10.00 2.14 0.53
N THR A 181 -8.79 2.64 0.76
CA THR A 181 -8.19 3.74 -0.03
C THR A 181 -7.17 3.28 -1.05
N GLY A 182 -7.11 1.98 -1.38
CA GLY A 182 -6.21 1.42 -2.40
C GLY A 182 -6.10 2.24 -3.69
N PRO A 183 -7.22 2.73 -4.28
CA PRO A 183 -7.19 3.59 -5.47
C PRO A 183 -6.33 4.86 -5.34
N ASN A 184 -6.22 5.40 -4.13
CA ASN A 184 -5.49 6.65 -3.85
C ASN A 184 -4.04 6.38 -3.41
N LYS A 185 -3.65 5.11 -3.21
CA LYS A 185 -2.33 4.74 -2.69
C LYS A 185 -1.30 4.54 -3.82
N ILE A 186 -1.18 5.53 -4.70
CA ILE A 186 -0.25 5.52 -5.84
C ILE A 186 0.77 6.64 -5.64
N ALA A 187 2.03 6.28 -5.44
CA ALA A 187 3.14 7.23 -5.48
C ALA A 187 3.67 7.33 -6.92
N VAL A 188 3.45 8.46 -7.58
CA VAL A 188 3.98 8.70 -8.91
C VAL A 188 5.42 9.20 -8.77
N VAL A 189 6.35 8.61 -9.51
CA VAL A 189 7.74 9.10 -9.52
C VAL A 189 7.78 10.46 -10.22
N GLU A 190 8.14 11.49 -9.48
CA GLU A 190 8.40 12.81 -10.02
C GLU A 190 9.75 12.80 -10.75
N PRO A 191 9.78 13.04 -12.07
CA PRO A 191 11.03 13.00 -12.83
C PRO A 191 11.92 14.20 -12.51
N ILE A 192 13.23 13.98 -12.62
CA ILE A 192 14.26 15.01 -12.54
C ILE A 192 14.94 15.08 -13.91
N CYS A 193 15.01 16.27 -14.50
CA CYS A 193 15.60 16.50 -15.82
C CYS A 193 16.97 17.18 -15.75
N ASP A 194 17.73 17.12 -16.84
CA ASP A 194 19.05 17.76 -16.99
C ASP A 194 18.93 19.28 -17.17
N THR A 195 18.38 19.94 -16.15
CA THR A 195 18.18 21.38 -16.06
C THR A 195 18.78 21.87 -14.74
N ALA A 196 19.05 23.18 -14.65
CA ALA A 196 19.72 23.76 -13.47
C ALA A 196 18.92 23.58 -12.17
N ASP A 197 17.59 23.46 -12.25
CA ASP A 197 16.70 23.27 -11.11
C ASP A 197 16.07 21.85 -11.05
N GLY A 198 16.43 20.97 -11.98
CA GLY A 198 15.90 19.62 -12.08
C GLY A 198 14.47 19.52 -12.61
N SER A 199 13.83 20.64 -12.94
CA SER A 199 12.46 20.65 -13.48
C SER A 199 12.41 20.09 -14.90
N CYS A 200 11.29 19.45 -15.24
CA CYS A 200 11.06 18.83 -16.54
C CYS A 200 10.02 19.60 -17.36
N GLY A 201 10.40 20.02 -18.56
CA GLY A 201 9.55 20.53 -19.63
C GLY A 201 9.46 19.58 -20.83
N GLU A 202 8.74 20.01 -21.87
CA GLU A 202 8.62 19.25 -23.12
C GLU A 202 9.98 19.18 -23.85
N GLY A 203 10.47 17.97 -24.10
CA GLY A 203 11.73 17.72 -24.80
C GLY A 203 12.97 17.63 -23.90
N ASP A 204 12.84 17.89 -22.60
CA ASP A 204 13.95 17.76 -21.66
C ASP A 204 14.34 16.29 -21.44
N THR A 205 15.63 16.07 -21.16
CA THR A 205 16.16 14.74 -20.90
C THR A 205 16.00 14.40 -19.42
N VAL A 206 15.20 13.38 -19.11
CA VAL A 206 15.06 12.84 -17.75
C VAL A 206 16.36 12.13 -17.35
N ILE A 207 16.91 12.48 -16.19
CA ILE A 207 18.14 11.92 -15.62
C ILE A 207 17.92 11.18 -14.29
N GLY A 208 16.73 11.31 -13.69
CA GLY A 208 16.33 10.54 -12.52
C GLY A 208 14.90 10.82 -12.08
N GLY A 209 14.61 10.57 -10.80
CA GLY A 209 13.33 10.89 -10.19
C GLY A 209 13.24 10.51 -8.71
N ASN A 210 12.18 10.97 -8.04
CA ASN A 210 11.88 10.62 -6.66
C ASN A 210 10.40 10.25 -6.49
N ALA A 211 10.12 9.24 -5.68
CA ALA A 211 8.78 9.03 -5.12
C ALA A 211 8.85 9.17 -3.60
N ASP A 212 7.89 9.89 -3.02
CA ASP A 212 7.75 10.00 -1.56
C ASP A 212 6.76 8.96 -1.03
N VAL A 213 7.15 8.25 0.02
CA VAL A 213 6.37 7.20 0.66
C VAL A 213 6.35 7.43 2.17
N ASP A 214 5.18 7.75 2.70
CA ASP A 214 4.98 7.85 4.14
C ASP A 214 4.59 6.50 4.71
N MET A 215 5.18 6.14 5.84
CA MET A 215 4.87 4.91 6.56
C MET A 215 4.65 5.17 8.06
N ILE A 216 3.78 4.38 8.68
CA ILE A 216 3.64 4.32 10.15
C ILE A 216 3.84 2.88 10.61
N TYR A 217 4.55 2.73 11.71
CA TYR A 217 4.82 1.44 12.35
C TYR A 217 4.24 1.50 13.75
N PHE A 218 3.38 0.54 14.09
CA PHE A 218 2.73 0.44 15.41
C PHE A 218 2.25 -0.98 15.66
N ASP A 219 2.29 -1.43 16.92
CA ASP A 219 1.78 -2.74 17.37
C ASP A 219 2.19 -3.96 16.52
N GLN A 220 1.39 -4.37 15.54
CA GLN A 220 1.70 -5.45 14.59
C GLN A 220 1.50 -5.02 13.13
N HIS A 221 1.48 -3.71 12.89
CA HIS A 221 1.13 -3.12 11.61
C HIS A 221 2.26 -2.27 11.05
N ILE A 222 2.42 -2.36 9.74
CA ILE A 222 3.12 -1.38 8.92
C ILE A 222 2.08 -0.87 7.92
N GLU A 223 1.83 0.43 7.92
CA GLU A 223 0.93 1.05 6.96
C GLU A 223 1.71 2.03 6.09
N SER A 224 1.36 2.10 4.81
CA SER A 224 1.98 3.01 3.84
C SER A 224 0.93 3.83 3.09
N THR A 225 1.31 5.05 2.69
CA THR A 225 0.55 5.87 1.72
C THR A 225 0.66 5.33 0.30
N ALA A 226 1.63 4.46 -0.01
CA ALA A 226 1.83 3.86 -1.31
C ALA A 226 1.66 2.33 -1.27
N ALA A 227 0.60 1.84 -1.90
CA ALA A 227 0.43 0.43 -2.29
C ALA A 227 0.97 0.19 -3.69
N PHE A 228 1.06 1.25 -4.51
CA PHE A 228 1.65 1.23 -5.83
C PHE A 228 2.67 2.36 -5.98
N ILE A 229 3.72 2.10 -6.75
CA ILE A 229 4.63 3.11 -7.27
C ILE A 229 4.51 3.11 -8.78
N ASP A 230 4.35 4.28 -9.38
CA ASP A 230 4.32 4.48 -10.84
C ASP A 230 5.68 4.99 -11.33
N PRO A 231 6.54 4.10 -11.88
CA PRO A 231 7.85 4.49 -12.39
C PRO A 231 7.82 4.88 -13.88
N SER A 232 6.66 5.20 -14.47
CA SER A 232 6.52 5.48 -15.91
C SER A 232 7.46 6.58 -16.43
N ALA A 233 7.77 7.58 -15.60
CA ALA A 233 8.66 8.67 -15.97
C ALA A 233 10.16 8.31 -15.97
N VAL A 234 10.54 7.19 -15.34
CA VAL A 234 11.94 6.81 -15.08
C VAL A 234 12.29 5.42 -15.61
N GLN A 235 11.65 4.99 -16.72
CA GLN A 235 11.84 3.64 -17.26
C GLN A 235 13.31 3.34 -17.60
N GLU A 236 14.07 4.33 -18.07
CA GLU A 236 15.44 4.14 -18.59
C GLU A 236 16.55 4.72 -17.70
N VAL A 237 16.19 5.38 -16.59
CA VAL A 237 17.15 6.03 -15.68
C VAL A 237 16.97 5.55 -14.24
N PRO A 238 18.05 5.53 -13.43
CA PRO A 238 17.95 5.27 -12.00
C PRO A 238 17.15 6.37 -11.29
N TRP A 239 16.55 6.06 -10.16
CA TRP A 239 15.70 6.98 -9.40
C TRP A 239 15.78 6.66 -7.90
N THR A 240 14.97 7.32 -7.09
CA THR A 240 14.98 7.16 -5.63
C THR A 240 13.59 7.05 -5.04
N ILE A 241 13.47 6.35 -3.91
CA ILE A 241 12.29 6.43 -3.04
C ILE A 241 12.73 7.10 -1.74
N THR A 242 12.05 8.17 -1.35
CA THR A 242 12.22 8.80 -0.04
C THR A 242 11.13 8.28 0.89
N TYR A 243 11.52 7.52 1.91
CA TYR A 243 10.63 6.98 2.91
C TYR A 243 10.59 7.90 4.14
N HIS A 244 9.38 8.26 4.59
CA HIS A 244 9.13 8.96 5.85
C HIS A 244 8.46 8.02 6.85
N ILE A 245 9.27 7.39 7.70
CA ILE A 245 8.84 6.27 8.54
C ILE A 245 8.64 6.75 9.97
N ARG A 246 7.40 6.71 10.45
CA ARG A 246 7.00 7.18 11.78
C ARG A 246 6.83 6.01 12.72
N ILE A 247 7.71 5.91 13.72
CA ILE A 247 7.66 4.87 14.74
C ILE A 247 6.73 5.33 15.86
N LEU A 248 5.57 4.71 15.96
CA LEU A 248 4.58 4.97 17.02
C LEU A 248 4.77 3.97 18.17
N THR A 249 3.94 4.07 19.21
CA THR A 249 3.95 3.10 20.31
C THR A 249 3.80 1.66 19.78
N GLY A 250 4.64 0.77 20.27
CA GLY A 250 4.73 -0.63 19.83
C GLY A 250 5.40 -0.80 18.47
N GLY A 251 5.86 0.27 17.82
CA GLY A 251 6.30 0.29 16.43
C GLY A 251 7.77 0.00 16.17
N ILE A 252 8.61 -0.16 17.19
CA ILE A 252 10.06 -0.37 17.02
C ILE A 252 10.34 -1.54 16.06
N GLU A 253 11.18 -1.29 15.05
CA GLU A 253 11.52 -2.26 14.00
C GLU A 253 12.78 -1.83 13.23
N ASP A 254 13.34 -2.72 12.41
CA ASP A 254 14.34 -2.39 11.39
C ASP A 254 13.68 -2.01 10.06
N PHE A 255 14.22 -1.01 9.37
CA PHE A 255 13.83 -0.67 8.01
C PHE A 255 14.55 -1.58 7.02
N SER A 256 13.82 -2.58 6.53
CA SER A 256 14.32 -3.59 5.59
C SER A 256 13.46 -3.72 4.35
N PRO A 257 13.47 -2.73 3.43
CA PRO A 257 12.84 -2.89 2.13
C PRO A 257 13.63 -3.92 1.30
N MET A 258 12.93 -4.89 0.73
CA MET A 258 13.42 -5.82 -0.28
C MET A 258 12.79 -5.47 -1.62
N THR A 259 13.60 -5.17 -2.63
CA THR A 259 13.08 -4.94 -3.97
C THR A 259 13.09 -6.23 -4.78
N MET A 260 12.08 -6.38 -5.63
CA MET A 260 12.04 -7.39 -6.68
C MET A 260 12.17 -6.70 -8.02
N HIS A 261 13.05 -7.22 -8.86
CA HIS A 261 13.25 -6.76 -10.21
C HIS A 261 12.91 -7.84 -11.24
N PHE A 262 12.19 -7.44 -12.28
CA PHE A 262 12.09 -8.20 -13.51
C PHE A 262 13.28 -7.88 -14.41
N ASP A 263 13.62 -8.86 -15.21
CA ASP A 263 14.53 -8.78 -16.34
C ASP A 263 13.86 -8.03 -17.52
N GLN A 264 14.63 -7.67 -18.54
CA GLN A 264 14.13 -7.13 -19.80
C GLN A 264 14.54 -8.04 -20.95
N LYS A 265 13.57 -8.44 -21.78
CA LYS A 265 13.87 -9.22 -22.98
C LYS A 265 14.58 -8.38 -24.04
N PRO A 266 15.28 -9.02 -25.00
CA PRO A 266 15.93 -8.29 -26.11
C PRO A 266 14.99 -7.41 -26.94
N ASP A 267 13.69 -7.73 -26.97
CA ASP A 267 12.66 -6.94 -27.67
C ASP A 267 12.15 -5.73 -26.86
N GLY A 268 12.76 -5.46 -25.70
CA GLY A 268 12.39 -4.38 -24.80
C GLY A 268 11.22 -4.70 -23.87
N THR A 269 10.54 -5.84 -24.06
CA THR A 269 9.41 -6.23 -23.21
C THR A 269 9.86 -6.75 -21.85
N ARG A 270 8.94 -6.76 -20.88
CA ARG A 270 9.20 -7.30 -19.55
C ARG A 270 9.59 -8.78 -19.64
N GLY A 271 10.72 -9.08 -19.05
CA GLY A 271 11.33 -10.40 -18.98
C GLY A 271 10.88 -11.20 -17.76
N PRO A 272 11.54 -12.35 -17.56
CA PRO A 272 11.41 -13.14 -16.35
C PRO A 272 11.73 -12.35 -15.07
N PHE A 273 11.38 -12.89 -13.90
CA PHE A 273 11.97 -12.52 -12.62
C PHE A 273 13.49 -12.57 -12.74
N GLY A 274 14.14 -11.46 -12.41
CA GLY A 274 15.58 -11.32 -12.41
C GLY A 274 16.14 -11.60 -11.03
N VAL A 275 15.84 -10.71 -10.07
CA VAL A 275 16.38 -10.78 -8.72
C VAL A 275 15.41 -10.28 -7.66
N SER A 276 15.60 -10.75 -6.43
CA SER A 276 15.06 -10.15 -5.21
C SER A 276 16.21 -9.91 -4.26
N MET A 277 16.29 -8.72 -3.67
CA MET A 277 17.41 -8.32 -2.80
C MET A 277 16.95 -7.31 -1.76
N ASP A 278 17.48 -7.43 -0.55
CA ASP A 278 17.29 -6.42 0.49
C ASP A 278 18.07 -5.17 0.13
N GLN A 279 17.44 -4.00 0.25
CA GLN A 279 18.07 -2.71 -0.06
C GLN A 279 18.72 -2.07 1.17
N SER A 280 18.28 -2.43 2.38
CA SER A 280 18.71 -1.85 3.65
C SER A 280 18.34 -2.77 4.82
N TYR A 281 18.97 -2.56 5.98
CA TYR A 281 18.63 -3.16 7.27
C TYR A 281 18.85 -2.13 8.41
N PHE A 282 18.20 -0.97 8.31
CA PHE A 282 18.52 0.17 9.16
C PHE A 282 17.71 0.15 10.47
N PRO A 283 18.32 0.19 11.66
CA PRO A 283 17.60 0.05 12.91
C PRO A 283 16.82 1.32 13.31
N MET A 284 15.50 1.21 13.51
CA MET A 284 14.63 2.32 13.95
C MET A 284 14.12 2.08 15.39
N LEU A 285 15.02 2.26 16.36
CA LEU A 285 14.84 1.79 17.74
C LEU A 285 14.20 2.81 18.70
N SER A 286 13.68 3.91 18.17
CA SER A 286 13.12 5.01 18.97
C SER A 286 11.70 5.31 18.56
N GLU A 287 10.74 5.00 19.43
CA GLU A 287 9.35 5.46 19.29
C GLU A 287 9.27 6.99 19.38
N GLY A 288 8.26 7.58 18.75
CA GLY A 288 8.13 9.04 18.70
C GLY A 288 9.17 9.70 17.83
N THR A 289 9.75 8.93 16.90
CA THR A 289 10.73 9.42 15.92
C THR A 289 10.22 9.11 14.52
N GLU A 290 10.30 10.11 13.64
CA GLU A 290 10.21 9.90 12.20
C GLU A 290 11.63 9.80 11.64
N TYR A 291 11.89 8.75 10.86
CA TYR A 291 13.11 8.54 10.10
C TYR A 291 12.83 8.87 8.64
N THR A 292 13.65 9.73 8.04
CA THR A 292 13.63 9.96 6.59
C THR A 292 14.84 9.26 5.97
N ILE A 293 14.56 8.28 5.12
CA ILE A 293 15.57 7.42 4.48
C ILE A 293 15.33 7.45 2.97
N LYS A 294 16.33 7.86 2.21
CA LYS A 294 16.27 7.89 0.75
C LYS A 294 17.01 6.68 0.19
N ILE A 295 16.32 5.85 -0.59
CA ILE A 295 16.86 4.61 -1.15
C ILE A 295 16.98 4.73 -2.67
N LYS A 296 18.19 4.49 -3.18
CA LYS A 296 18.49 4.39 -4.60
C LYS A 296 17.80 3.16 -5.20
N GLN A 297 17.15 3.36 -6.34
CA GLN A 297 16.49 2.33 -7.13
C GLN A 297 17.19 2.17 -8.47
N SER A 298 17.10 0.97 -9.05
CA SER A 298 17.49 0.74 -10.44
C SER A 298 16.53 1.44 -11.41
N LYS A 299 16.65 1.16 -12.71
CA LYS A 299 15.77 1.73 -13.73
C LYS A 299 14.31 1.27 -13.55
N GLY A 300 13.36 2.15 -13.84
CA GLY A 300 11.92 1.91 -13.65
C GLY A 300 11.38 0.69 -14.40
N LYS A 301 11.97 0.34 -15.54
CA LYS A 301 11.59 -0.84 -16.33
C LYS A 301 11.80 -2.17 -15.61
N TYR A 302 12.77 -2.23 -14.71
CA TYR A 302 13.08 -3.43 -13.92
C TYR A 302 12.19 -3.53 -12.68
N TYR A 303 11.68 -2.41 -12.16
CA TYR A 303 10.92 -2.39 -10.92
C TYR A 303 9.65 -3.28 -11.00
N ASN A 304 9.51 -4.24 -10.08
CA ASN A 304 8.28 -5.03 -9.93
C ASN A 304 7.54 -4.65 -8.65
N LEU A 305 8.21 -4.70 -7.51
CA LEU A 305 7.67 -4.31 -6.22
C LEU A 305 8.80 -4.05 -5.21
N THR A 306 8.46 -3.37 -4.13
CA THR A 306 9.24 -3.34 -2.89
C THR A 306 8.39 -3.92 -1.77
N TYR A 307 8.94 -4.92 -1.11
CA TYR A 307 8.37 -5.62 0.03
C TYR A 307 9.10 -5.18 1.29
N THR A 308 8.40 -4.62 2.27
CA THR A 308 8.98 -4.19 3.55
C THR A 308 8.44 -5.09 4.67
N TRP A 309 9.34 -5.60 5.50
CA TRP A 309 9.09 -6.61 6.52
C TRP A 309 9.58 -6.09 7.86
N GLY A 310 8.95 -6.52 8.95
CA GLY A 310 9.52 -6.39 10.30
C GLY A 310 10.30 -7.65 10.69
N TRP A 311 11.58 -7.49 11.06
CA TRP A 311 12.47 -8.60 11.44
C TRP A 311 12.54 -8.85 12.94
N ARG A 312 12.29 -7.83 13.77
CA ARG A 312 12.47 -7.93 15.23
C ARG A 312 11.30 -8.61 15.93
N ILE A 313 10.09 -8.44 15.42
CA ILE A 313 8.87 -9.01 16.01
C ILE A 313 8.19 -9.92 14.98
N HIS A 314 8.27 -11.23 15.24
CA HIS A 314 7.65 -12.27 14.42
C HIS A 314 6.33 -12.76 15.08
N PRO A 315 5.22 -12.99 14.32
CA PRO A 315 5.08 -13.02 12.87
C PRO A 315 5.20 -11.65 12.19
N PRO A 316 5.70 -11.60 10.94
CA PRO A 316 6.20 -10.37 10.36
C PRO A 316 5.07 -9.40 10.08
N ARG A 317 5.27 -8.15 10.50
CA ARG A 317 4.55 -7.02 9.92
C ARG A 317 5.03 -6.88 8.47
N VAL A 318 4.12 -6.69 7.53
CA VAL A 318 4.45 -6.59 6.12
C VAL A 318 3.73 -5.41 5.48
N GLN A 319 4.43 -4.74 4.57
CA GLN A 319 3.83 -3.82 3.61
C GLN A 319 4.47 -4.00 2.24
N VAL A 320 3.65 -3.98 1.18
CA VAL A 320 4.13 -4.09 -0.20
C VAL A 320 3.73 -2.85 -0.98
N SER A 321 4.66 -2.35 -1.80
CA SER A 321 4.39 -1.37 -2.84
C SER A 321 4.69 -1.99 -4.20
N GLU A 322 3.67 -2.24 -5.01
CA GLU A 322 3.82 -2.87 -6.34
C GLU A 322 4.01 -1.84 -7.45
N ASN A 323 4.49 -2.28 -8.62
CA ASN A 323 4.54 -1.44 -9.82
C ASN A 323 3.12 -1.17 -10.33
N ALA A 324 2.74 0.11 -10.39
CA ALA A 324 1.43 0.56 -10.88
C ALA A 324 1.16 0.18 -12.35
N LEU A 325 2.21 0.00 -13.16
CA LEU A 325 2.14 -0.39 -14.57
C LEU A 325 1.97 -1.91 -14.76
N LYS A 326 1.96 -2.68 -13.67
CA LYS A 326 1.76 -4.13 -13.73
C LYS A 326 0.33 -4.44 -14.13
N MET A 327 0.19 -5.25 -15.18
CA MET A 327 -1.11 -5.70 -15.69
C MET A 327 -1.49 -7.05 -15.10
N GLY A 328 -2.72 -7.14 -14.59
CA GLY A 328 -3.38 -8.39 -14.22
C GLY A 328 -4.39 -8.81 -15.30
N MET A 329 -4.51 -10.12 -15.52
CA MET A 329 -5.56 -10.70 -16.35
C MET A 329 -6.82 -10.88 -15.52
N SER A 330 -7.97 -10.50 -16.07
CA SER A 330 -9.26 -10.52 -15.37
C SER A 330 -9.87 -11.91 -15.19
N GLY A 331 -9.46 -12.92 -15.98
CA GLY A 331 -10.10 -14.24 -16.01
C GLY A 331 -11.56 -14.22 -16.52
N GLU A 332 -12.24 -13.08 -16.45
CA GLU A 332 -13.60 -12.84 -16.90
C GLU A 332 -13.68 -12.68 -18.43
N PRO A 333 -14.57 -13.42 -19.12
CA PRO A 333 -14.77 -13.29 -20.55
C PRO A 333 -15.11 -11.85 -20.95
N GLY A 334 -14.35 -11.28 -21.89
CA GLY A 334 -14.60 -9.95 -22.45
C GLY A 334 -14.03 -8.78 -21.63
N VAL A 335 -13.42 -9.04 -20.47
CA VAL A 335 -12.73 -8.00 -19.69
C VAL A 335 -11.25 -8.04 -20.05
N GLY A 336 -10.73 -6.95 -20.65
CA GLY A 336 -9.32 -6.84 -20.99
C GLY A 336 -8.39 -6.80 -19.76
N PRO A 337 -7.06 -6.85 -19.98
CA PRO A 337 -6.08 -6.66 -18.91
C PRO A 337 -6.29 -5.30 -18.22
N LYS A 338 -6.13 -5.27 -16.89
CA LYS A 338 -6.22 -4.06 -16.07
C LYS A 338 -4.95 -3.87 -15.27
N THR A 339 -4.54 -2.63 -15.01
CA THR A 339 -3.46 -2.38 -14.06
C THR A 339 -3.90 -2.76 -12.63
N LEU A 340 -2.96 -3.00 -11.72
CA LEU A 340 -3.32 -3.23 -10.31
C LEU A 340 -4.09 -2.05 -9.68
N PRO A 341 -3.72 -0.76 -9.92
CA PRO A 341 -4.55 0.36 -9.54
C PRO A 341 -5.98 0.34 -10.13
N ASP A 342 -6.17 -0.14 -11.36
CA ASP A 342 -7.51 -0.24 -11.96
C ASP A 342 -8.36 -1.33 -11.32
N TRP A 343 -7.74 -2.40 -10.80
CA TRP A 343 -8.42 -3.38 -9.97
C TRP A 343 -8.92 -2.78 -8.67
N GLU A 344 -8.07 -2.01 -7.98
CA GLU A 344 -8.48 -1.26 -6.79
C GLU A 344 -9.62 -0.28 -7.09
N ARG A 345 -9.54 0.47 -8.19
CA ARG A 345 -10.61 1.38 -8.64
C ARG A 345 -11.90 0.64 -8.96
N SER A 346 -11.82 -0.56 -9.54
CA SER A 346 -12.99 -1.39 -9.81
C SER A 346 -13.67 -1.86 -8.53
N ALA A 347 -12.90 -2.10 -7.46
CA ALA A 347 -13.42 -2.51 -6.16
C ALA A 347 -13.97 -1.31 -5.37
N PHE A 348 -13.19 -0.25 -5.19
CA PHE A 348 -13.48 0.83 -4.22
C PHE A 348 -13.94 2.16 -4.85
N GLY A 349 -13.95 2.26 -6.19
CA GLY A 349 -14.22 3.50 -6.93
C GLY A 349 -12.98 4.38 -7.13
N ASP A 350 -13.09 5.41 -7.98
CA ASP A 350 -11.92 6.18 -8.44
C ASP A 350 -11.23 7.01 -7.35
N ASN A 351 -12.01 7.65 -6.47
CA ASN A 351 -11.48 8.42 -5.35
C ASN A 351 -12.35 8.21 -4.11
N PRO A 352 -12.07 7.15 -3.32
CA PRO A 352 -12.84 6.81 -2.15
C PRO A 352 -12.75 7.86 -1.03
N THR A 353 -11.85 8.83 -1.10
CA THR A 353 -11.73 9.90 -0.07
C THR A 353 -12.38 11.22 -0.45
N GLN A 354 -12.85 11.36 -1.70
CA GLN A 354 -13.31 12.63 -2.26
C GLN A 354 -14.44 13.26 -1.46
N ASN A 355 -15.45 12.49 -1.08
CA ASN A 355 -16.59 12.98 -0.31
C ASN A 355 -17.19 11.89 0.58
N PHE A 356 -18.31 12.19 1.23
CA PHE A 356 -18.99 11.23 2.10
C PHE A 356 -19.50 10.00 1.34
N PHE A 357 -20.15 10.19 0.19
CA PHE A 357 -20.81 9.11 -0.55
C PHE A 357 -19.79 8.13 -1.15
N THR A 358 -18.72 8.63 -1.78
CA THR A 358 -17.69 7.77 -2.37
C THR A 358 -16.96 6.95 -1.30
N ARG A 359 -16.66 7.55 -0.15
CA ARG A 359 -16.10 6.87 1.00
C ARG A 359 -17.02 5.82 1.58
N PHE A 360 -18.30 6.18 1.78
CA PHE A 360 -19.28 5.25 2.32
C PHE A 360 -19.40 4.03 1.40
N TYR A 361 -19.55 4.26 0.10
CA TYR A 361 -19.57 3.19 -0.91
C TYR A 361 -18.34 2.30 -0.81
N ALA A 362 -17.14 2.87 -0.76
CA ALA A 362 -15.89 2.11 -0.68
C ALA A 362 -15.78 1.28 0.61
N ILE A 363 -16.12 1.86 1.77
CA ILE A 363 -16.13 1.13 3.05
C ILE A 363 -17.14 -0.03 3.00
N GLN A 364 -18.25 0.11 2.27
CA GLN A 364 -19.22 -0.97 2.12
C GLN A 364 -18.68 -2.17 1.35
N GLN A 365 -17.65 -2.00 0.51
CA GLN A 365 -17.02 -3.10 -0.24
C GLN A 365 -16.14 -3.99 0.65
N ILE A 366 -15.76 -3.51 1.84
CA ILE A 366 -15.08 -4.32 2.84
C ILE A 366 -16.06 -5.38 3.36
N GLY A 367 -15.61 -6.62 3.57
CA GLY A 367 -16.46 -7.68 4.12
C GLY A 367 -17.00 -7.34 5.52
N ASP A 368 -18.25 -7.70 5.81
CA ASP A 368 -18.93 -7.41 7.09
C ASP A 368 -18.33 -8.12 8.31
N ILE A 369 -17.46 -9.09 8.08
CA ILE A 369 -16.72 -9.78 9.14
C ILE A 369 -15.41 -9.08 9.50
N ALA A 370 -14.96 -8.09 8.72
CA ALA A 370 -13.75 -7.35 9.00
C ALA A 370 -13.88 -6.61 10.35
N PRO A 371 -12.96 -6.81 11.31
CA PRO A 371 -13.06 -6.20 12.64
C PRO A 371 -13.18 -4.67 12.59
N SER A 372 -12.38 -4.02 11.75
CA SER A 372 -12.42 -2.55 11.59
C SER A 372 -13.77 -2.06 11.04
N LYS A 373 -14.38 -2.78 10.10
CA LYS A 373 -15.71 -2.43 9.54
C LYS A 373 -16.81 -2.59 10.59
N ARG A 374 -16.76 -3.65 11.42
CA ARG A 374 -17.71 -3.84 12.53
C ARG A 374 -17.64 -2.68 13.52
N MET A 375 -16.45 -2.37 14.01
CA MET A 375 -16.22 -1.23 14.89
C MET A 375 -16.73 0.08 14.28
N TRP A 376 -16.48 0.31 12.98
CA TRP A 376 -16.97 1.49 12.28
C TRP A 376 -18.50 1.56 12.21
N ASN A 377 -19.17 0.44 11.89
CA ASN A 377 -20.62 0.34 11.86
C ASN A 377 -21.22 0.65 13.23
N ASP A 378 -20.65 0.10 14.29
CA ASP A 378 -21.18 0.26 15.65
C ASP A 378 -21.00 1.69 16.17
N LEU A 379 -19.82 2.28 15.95
CA LEU A 379 -19.56 3.68 16.30
C LEU A 379 -20.48 4.63 15.52
N ARG A 380 -20.76 4.36 14.24
CA ARG A 380 -21.72 5.15 13.45
C ARG A 380 -23.14 4.99 13.98
N TYR A 381 -23.55 3.79 14.30
CA TYR A 381 -24.85 3.53 14.90
C TYR A 381 -25.03 4.28 16.23
N LEU A 382 -24.05 4.19 17.13
CA LEU A 382 -24.02 4.96 18.38
C LEU A 382 -24.07 6.48 18.12
N ARG A 383 -23.38 6.97 17.09
CA ARG A 383 -23.44 8.38 16.70
C ARG A 383 -24.86 8.79 16.28
N ILE A 384 -25.52 8.02 15.44
CA ILE A 384 -26.89 8.30 14.97
C ILE A 384 -27.87 8.26 16.13
N ILE A 385 -27.79 7.24 16.99
CA ILE A 385 -28.64 7.15 18.20
C ILE A 385 -28.44 8.37 19.10
N SER A 386 -27.18 8.75 19.34
CA SER A 386 -26.88 9.92 20.19
C SER A 386 -27.60 11.16 19.69
N TYR A 387 -27.69 11.32 18.36
CA TYR A 387 -28.36 12.42 17.69
C TYR A 387 -29.87 12.42 17.90
N ILE A 388 -30.50 11.27 17.66
CA ILE A 388 -31.96 11.12 17.77
C ILE A 388 -32.39 11.37 19.23
N TYR A 389 -31.69 10.81 20.20
CA TYR A 389 -31.99 11.06 21.61
C TYR A 389 -31.87 12.55 21.94
N GLY A 390 -30.78 13.22 21.55
CA GLY A 390 -30.66 14.66 21.78
C GLY A 390 -31.79 15.48 21.15
N PHE A 391 -32.25 15.09 19.96
CA PHE A 391 -33.37 15.76 19.29
C PHE A 391 -34.71 15.53 20.00
N ILE A 392 -34.99 14.29 20.42
CA ILE A 392 -36.20 13.92 21.18
C ILE A 392 -36.33 14.74 22.45
N LEU A 393 -35.21 14.91 23.17
CA LEU A 393 -35.21 15.57 24.48
C LEU A 393 -35.35 17.09 24.37
N ASN A 394 -34.74 17.69 23.35
CA ASN A 394 -34.86 19.13 23.12
C ASN A 394 -36.29 19.54 22.67
N LYS A 395 -37.10 18.58 22.20
CA LYS A 395 -38.49 18.81 21.76
C LYS A 395 -39.56 18.28 22.72
N SER A 396 -39.21 17.95 23.97
CA SER A 396 -40.13 17.33 24.95
C SER A 396 -41.33 18.20 25.39
N SER A 397 -41.56 19.35 24.76
CA SER A 397 -42.72 20.22 24.99
C SER A 397 -43.78 20.19 23.88
N ASN A 398 -43.66 19.37 22.82
CA ASN A 398 -44.68 19.35 21.75
C ASN A 398 -44.90 17.98 21.10
N LYS A 399 -46.10 17.79 20.50
CA LYS A 399 -46.62 16.60 19.78
C LYS A 399 -45.73 16.00 18.67
N ALA A 400 -44.51 16.51 18.46
CA ALA A 400 -43.55 16.11 17.43
C ALA A 400 -42.67 14.88 17.81
N LEU A 401 -43.03 14.11 18.85
CA LEU A 401 -42.23 13.00 19.39
C LEU A 401 -42.46 11.63 18.70
N GLN A 402 -43.57 11.46 17.97
CA GLN A 402 -43.91 10.16 17.35
C GLN A 402 -42.94 9.76 16.23
N GLU A 403 -42.47 10.74 15.45
CA GLU A 403 -41.60 10.49 14.29
C GLU A 403 -40.17 10.10 14.71
N PRO A 404 -39.49 10.80 15.65
CA PRO A 404 -38.19 10.35 16.15
C PRO A 404 -38.19 8.98 16.85
N GLN A 405 -39.27 8.63 17.56
CA GLN A 405 -39.40 7.31 18.20
C GLN A 405 -39.55 6.19 17.17
N LYS A 406 -40.31 6.44 16.08
CA LYS A 406 -40.41 5.52 14.96
C LYS A 406 -39.07 5.35 14.24
N ILE A 407 -38.36 6.45 13.98
CA ILE A 407 -37.01 6.42 13.38
C ILE A 407 -36.06 5.59 14.26
N LEU A 408 -36.09 5.77 15.59
CA LEU A 408 -35.27 4.99 16.50
C LEU A 408 -35.60 3.50 16.44
N ALA A 409 -36.89 3.12 16.47
CA ALA A 409 -37.32 1.73 16.36
C ALA A 409 -36.92 1.10 15.01
N ASP A 410 -37.04 1.84 13.91
CA ASP A 410 -36.62 1.40 12.59
C ASP A 410 -35.09 1.19 12.52
N LEU A 411 -34.31 2.06 13.17
CA LEU A 411 -32.86 1.93 13.26
C LEU A 411 -32.43 0.76 14.16
N GLU A 412 -33.07 0.57 15.30
CA GLU A 412 -32.85 -0.59 16.18
C GLU A 412 -33.16 -1.91 15.44
N ALA A 413 -34.27 -1.96 14.70
CA ALA A 413 -34.63 -3.12 13.87
C ALA A 413 -33.66 -3.33 12.70
N ALA A 414 -33.23 -2.27 12.04
CA ALA A 414 -32.25 -2.35 10.95
C ALA A 414 -30.90 -2.84 11.44
N TYR A 415 -30.39 -2.29 12.54
CA TYR A 415 -29.12 -2.71 13.14
C TYR A 415 -29.16 -4.16 13.59
N ALA A 416 -30.22 -4.60 14.28
CA ALA A 416 -30.39 -6.00 14.68
C ALA A 416 -30.38 -6.97 13.48
N LYS A 417 -30.85 -6.52 12.32
CA LYS A 417 -30.87 -7.29 11.06
C LYS A 417 -29.61 -7.10 10.21
N LYS A 418 -28.66 -6.26 10.64
CA LYS A 418 -27.50 -5.82 9.84
C LYS A 418 -27.91 -5.18 8.49
N ASP A 419 -29.08 -4.53 8.45
CA ASP A 419 -29.57 -3.78 7.29
C ASP A 419 -28.96 -2.37 7.26
N PHE A 420 -27.73 -2.27 6.78
CA PHE A 420 -27.01 -1.00 6.67
C PHE A 420 -27.58 -0.04 5.61
N SER A 421 -28.42 -0.53 4.69
CA SER A 421 -29.09 0.29 3.68
C SER A 421 -30.16 1.21 4.29
N THR A 422 -30.82 0.75 5.35
CA THR A 422 -31.77 1.56 6.12
C THR A 422 -31.06 2.62 6.96
N LEU A 423 -29.88 2.30 7.51
CA LEU A 423 -29.01 3.27 8.20
C LEU A 423 -28.55 4.41 7.27
N GLU A 424 -28.21 4.08 6.02
CA GLU A 424 -27.82 5.04 4.98
C GLU A 424 -28.94 6.03 4.65
N LYS A 425 -30.17 5.52 4.43
CA LYS A 425 -31.34 6.36 4.16
C LYS A 425 -31.58 7.37 5.28
N TYR A 426 -31.41 6.96 6.54
CA TYR A 426 -31.61 7.85 7.68
C TYR A 426 -30.49 8.89 7.83
N GLU A 427 -29.21 8.51 7.64
CA GLU A 427 -28.12 9.49 7.73
C GLU A 427 -28.18 10.54 6.60
N ALA A 428 -28.60 10.13 5.39
CA ALA A 428 -28.83 11.04 4.27
C ALA A 428 -30.07 11.95 4.47
N SER A 429 -31.21 11.38 4.90
CA SER A 429 -32.47 12.12 5.06
C SER A 429 -32.50 13.09 6.25
N LEU A 430 -31.70 12.83 7.29
CA LEU A 430 -31.58 13.74 8.44
C LEU A 430 -30.84 15.05 8.08
N GLY A 431 -30.37 15.22 6.84
CA GLY A 431 -29.56 16.38 6.44
C GLY A 431 -28.36 16.53 7.36
N PHE A 432 -27.81 15.42 7.84
CA PHE A 432 -26.94 15.36 9.02
C PHE A 432 -25.72 16.27 8.88
N ASN A 433 -25.19 16.42 7.66
CA ASN A 433 -24.08 17.33 7.34
C ASN A 433 -24.50 18.82 7.38
N ASP A 434 -25.70 19.15 6.92
CA ASP A 434 -26.26 20.51 6.92
C ASP A 434 -26.65 20.95 8.34
N TYR A 435 -27.15 20.01 9.15
CA TYR A 435 -27.39 20.24 10.58
C TYR A 435 -26.08 20.29 11.39
N LEU A 436 -25.07 19.47 11.08
CA LEU A 436 -23.74 19.56 11.72
C LEU A 436 -23.07 20.91 11.40
N ALA A 437 -23.16 21.39 10.16
CA ALA A 437 -22.65 22.70 9.77
C ALA A 437 -23.32 23.83 10.58
N LYS A 438 -24.66 23.81 10.68
CA LYS A 438 -25.44 24.76 11.50
C LYS A 438 -25.16 24.66 13.01
N MET A 439 -24.87 23.47 13.52
CA MET A 439 -24.48 23.25 14.93
C MET A 439 -23.03 23.69 15.24
N GLN A 440 -22.10 23.58 14.27
CA GLN A 440 -20.72 24.04 14.45
C GLN A 440 -20.62 25.57 14.49
N GLU A 441 -21.49 26.27 13.77
CA GLU A 441 -21.58 27.73 13.78
C GLU A 441 -22.22 28.28 15.07
N ASN A 442 -23.05 27.48 15.76
CA ASN A 442 -23.83 27.96 16.92
C ASN A 442 -23.38 27.35 18.25
N LYS A 443 -22.34 27.97 18.84
CA LYS A 443 -21.69 27.56 20.10
C LYS A 443 -22.65 27.49 21.31
N ALA A 444 -23.74 28.27 21.30
CA ALA A 444 -24.75 28.27 22.35
C ALA A 444 -25.69 27.06 22.25
N MET A 445 -26.18 26.78 21.04
CA MET A 445 -27.01 25.59 20.77
C MET A 445 -26.29 24.30 21.14
N ARG A 446 -24.98 24.24 20.87
CA ARG A 446 -24.14 23.07 21.21
C ARG A 446 -24.11 22.80 22.73
N LYS A 447 -23.98 23.84 23.55
CA LYS A 447 -23.86 23.70 25.02
C LYS A 447 -25.19 23.26 25.67
N GLU A 448 -26.30 23.85 25.23
CA GLU A 448 -27.65 23.50 25.70
C GLU A 448 -27.99 22.04 25.36
N TYR A 449 -27.60 21.62 24.17
CA TYR A 449 -27.87 20.29 23.66
C TYR A 449 -26.94 19.21 24.25
N GLU A 450 -25.67 19.52 24.54
CA GLU A 450 -24.77 18.65 25.33
C GLU A 450 -25.33 18.43 26.75
N SER A 451 -25.93 19.45 27.38
CA SER A 451 -26.55 19.34 28.70
C SER A 451 -27.86 18.52 28.69
N ALA A 452 -28.65 18.60 27.62
CA ALA A 452 -29.88 17.82 27.48
C ALA A 452 -29.60 16.32 27.25
N LEU A 453 -28.49 15.97 26.57
CA LEU A 453 -28.07 14.58 26.39
C LEU A 453 -27.74 13.92 27.73
N ASP A 454 -26.99 14.61 28.59
CA ASP A 454 -26.54 14.09 29.89
C ASP A 454 -27.68 13.68 30.82
N GLY A 455 -28.87 14.29 30.68
CA GLY A 455 -30.03 13.98 31.53
C GLY A 455 -30.81 12.72 31.12
N ALA A 456 -30.78 12.33 29.85
CA ALA A 456 -31.65 11.27 29.34
C ALA A 456 -31.01 9.90 29.23
N PHE A 457 -29.70 9.88 29.01
CA PHE A 457 -28.96 8.64 29.00
C PHE A 457 -29.01 7.95 30.39
N GLN A 458 -29.20 8.70 31.48
CA GLN A 458 -29.46 8.14 32.82
C GLN A 458 -30.72 7.27 32.91
N ALA A 459 -31.71 7.46 32.02
CA ALA A 459 -32.98 6.73 32.06
C ALA A 459 -32.99 5.41 31.24
N LYS A 460 -31.97 5.15 30.41
CA LYS A 460 -31.92 3.99 29.49
C LYS A 460 -30.57 3.26 29.46
N ASN A 461 -29.84 3.25 30.58
CA ASN A 461 -28.51 2.66 30.73
C ASN A 461 -28.34 1.23 30.15
N HIS A 462 -29.35 0.36 30.29
CA HIS A 462 -29.19 -1.07 29.94
C HIS A 462 -29.00 -1.38 28.44
N VAL A 463 -29.65 -0.65 27.53
CA VAL A 463 -29.57 -0.95 26.08
C VAL A 463 -28.23 -0.51 25.51
N ILE A 464 -27.74 0.64 25.94
CA ILE A 464 -26.47 1.23 25.46
C ILE A 464 -25.28 0.47 26.04
N VAL A 465 -25.34 0.10 27.33
CA VAL A 465 -24.30 -0.75 27.95
C VAL A 465 -24.20 -2.09 27.20
N ASN A 466 -25.32 -2.77 26.94
CA ASN A 466 -25.28 -4.04 26.18
C ASN A 466 -24.74 -3.88 24.75
N LEU A 467 -25.01 -2.75 24.10
CA LEU A 467 -24.50 -2.49 22.76
C LEU A 467 -22.99 -2.23 22.76
N ILE A 468 -22.49 -1.45 23.72
CA ILE A 468 -21.05 -1.20 23.89
C ILE A 468 -20.33 -2.49 24.28
N THR A 469 -20.91 -3.32 25.16
CA THR A 469 -20.37 -4.65 25.49
C THR A 469 -20.24 -5.54 24.24
N ASN A 470 -21.15 -5.43 23.27
CA ASN A 470 -21.08 -6.17 22.00
C ASN A 470 -20.07 -5.58 20.99
N ILE A 471 -19.62 -4.33 21.15
CA ILE A 471 -18.54 -3.73 20.32
C ILE A 471 -17.18 -4.29 20.74
N ILE A 472 -17.05 -4.63 22.03
CA ILE A 472 -15.81 -5.10 22.66
C ILE A 472 -15.59 -6.60 22.40
N ALA A 473 -16.68 -7.38 22.32
CA ALA A 473 -16.66 -8.82 22.03
C ALA A 473 -16.53 -9.10 20.53
#